data_AF-A0A5K0UWJ0-F1
#
_entry.id   AF-A0A5K0UWJ0-F1
#
_cell.length_a   1.000
_cell.length_b   1.000
_cell.length_c   1.000
_cell.angle_alpha   90.00
_cell.angle_beta   90.00
_cell.angle_gamma   90.00
#
_symmetry.space_group_name_H-M   'P 1'
#
loop_
_entity.id
_entity.type
_entity.pdbx_description
1 polymer ?
#
loop_
_entity_poly.entity_id
_entity_poly.type
_entity_poly.pdbx_seq_one_letter_code
_entity_poly.pdbx_strand_id
1 'polypeptide(L)' 'VNASGQFCGLAEMIGIVDFKKNMDFWQQGKWNGFFPVKWHIIKDIPNSQFRHILLKNNENKQVTNSRDTQE' A
#
# COMPACT_ATOMS: atom_id res chain seq x y z
N VAL A 1 -2.86 -6.10 2.60
CA VAL A 1 -3.23 -7.23 3.49
C VAL A 1 -1.96 -7.96 3.89
N ASN A 2 -1.56 -7.86 5.15
CA ASN A 2 -0.30 -8.44 5.60
C ASN A 2 -0.36 -9.98 5.54
N ALA A 3 0.76 -10.61 5.20
CA ALA A 3 0.91 -12.06 5.09
C ALA A 3 -0.04 -12.77 4.09
N SER A 4 -0.72 -12.04 3.20
CA SER A 4 -1.58 -12.63 2.15
C SER A 4 -0.81 -13.35 1.04
N GLY A 5 0.48 -13.04 0.86
CA GLY A 5 1.29 -13.58 -0.23
C GLY A 5 1.00 -12.98 -1.62
N GLN A 6 0.24 -11.88 -1.69
CA GLN A 6 -0.15 -11.22 -2.93
C GLN A 6 -0.24 -9.69 -2.79
N PHE A 7 -0.14 -9.00 -3.92
CA PHE A 7 -0.63 -7.63 -4.07
C PHE A 7 -2.10 -7.69 -4.48
N CYS A 8 -2.94 -6.81 -3.93
CA CYS A 8 -4.39 -6.78 -4.22
C CYS A 8 -4.80 -5.69 -5.22
N GLY A 9 -3.89 -4.78 -5.60
CA GLY A 9 -4.20 -3.74 -6.58
C GLY A 9 -3.20 -2.59 -6.59
N LEU A 10 -3.58 -1.55 -7.34
CA LEU A 10 -2.85 -0.30 -7.51
C LEU A 10 -3.83 0.87 -7.48
N ALA A 11 -3.49 1.90 -6.70
CA ALA A 11 -4.24 3.14 -6.64
C ALA A 11 -3.29 4.34 -6.74
N GLU A 12 -3.82 5.43 -7.31
CA GLU A 12 -3.14 6.73 -7.42
C GLU A 12 -3.62 7.65 -6.30
N MET A 13 -2.69 8.29 -5.61
CA MET A 13 -3.00 9.39 -4.69
C MET A 13 -3.35 10.64 -5.51
N ILE A 14 -4.58 11.13 -5.40
CA ILE A 14 -5.11 12.22 -6.24
C ILE A 14 -5.33 13.53 -5.47
N GLY A 15 -4.82 13.62 -4.24
CA GLY A 15 -4.94 14.82 -3.42
C GLY A 15 -4.10 14.75 -2.15
N ILE A 16 -3.98 15.88 -1.46
CA ILE A 16 -3.22 16.01 -0.21
C ILE A 16 -3.90 15.30 0.97
N VAL A 17 -3.12 15.05 2.02
CA VAL A 17 -3.63 14.51 3.29
C VAL A 17 -4.32 15.59 4.11
N ASP A 18 -5.55 15.30 4.56
CA ASP A 18 -6.28 16.05 5.57
C ASP A 18 -6.32 15.27 6.88
N PHE A 19 -5.50 15.66 7.86
CA PHE A 19 -5.43 15.01 9.17
C PHE A 19 -6.62 15.27 10.08
N LYS A 20 -7.48 16.25 9.76
CA LYS A 20 -8.68 16.58 10.54
C LYS A 20 -9.89 15.77 10.11
N LYS A 21 -9.84 15.17 8.91
CA LYS A 21 -10.91 14.34 8.37
C LYS A 21 -10.69 12.87 8.73
N ASN A 22 -11.37 12.41 9.77
CA ASN A 22 -11.38 11.00 10.14
C ASN A 22 -12.48 10.25 9.39
N MET A 23 -12.20 9.00 9.01
CA MET A 23 -13.21 8.11 8.43
C MET A 23 -13.64 7.08 9.46
N ASP A 24 -14.94 6.81 9.52
CA ASP A 24 -15.59 5.91 10.48
C ASP A 24 -15.35 4.42 10.19
N PHE A 25 -14.98 4.08 8.95
CA PHE A 25 -14.65 2.73 8.52
C PHE A 25 -13.19 2.32 8.80
N TRP A 26 -12.33 3.24 9.25
CA TRP A 26 -11.00 2.87 9.72
C TRP A 26 -11.08 2.13 11.06
N GLN A 27 -10.02 1.40 11.43
CA GLN A 27 -9.90 0.84 12.77
C GLN A 27 -9.96 1.99 13.80
N GLN A 28 -11.07 2.05 14.56
CA GLN A 28 -11.36 3.14 15.48
C GLN A 28 -10.23 3.32 16.51
N GLY A 29 -9.89 4.59 16.76
CA GLY A 29 -8.84 4.97 17.72
C GLY A 29 -7.40 4.74 17.25
N LYS A 30 -7.19 4.14 16.07
CA LYS A 30 -5.84 3.85 15.55
C LYS A 30 -5.40 4.80 14.44
N TRP A 31 -6.31 5.17 13.54
CA TRP A 31 -5.99 5.95 12.34
C TRP A 31 -6.77 7.26 12.31
N ASN A 32 -6.07 8.34 11.96
CA ASN A 32 -6.63 9.66 11.75
C ASN A 32 -6.23 10.21 10.38
N GLY A 33 -7.10 11.06 9.83
CA GLY A 33 -6.89 11.69 8.54
C GLY A 33 -7.35 10.87 7.32
N PHE A 34 -7.28 11.54 6.17
CA PHE A 34 -7.77 11.04 4.88
C PHE A 34 -7.04 11.71 3.72
N PHE A 35 -6.80 10.97 2.65
CA PHE A 35 -6.51 11.52 1.33
C PHE A 35 -7.28 10.75 0.26
N PRO A 36 -7.72 11.39 -0.82
CA PRO A 36 -8.45 10.73 -1.88
C PRO A 36 -7.52 9.89 -2.75
N VAL A 37 -8.00 8.71 -3.18
CA VAL A 37 -7.32 7.82 -4.11
C VAL A 37 -8.21 7.44 -5.28
N LYS A 38 -7.60 7.14 -6.42
CA LYS A 38 -8.27 6.52 -7.58
C LYS A 38 -7.72 5.12 -7.80
N TRP A 39 -8.58 4.10 -7.73
CA TRP A 39 -8.19 2.73 -8.06
C TRP A 39 -8.01 2.58 -9.57
N HIS A 40 -6.88 2.02 -9.98
CA HIS A 40 -6.58 1.70 -11.38
C HIS A 40 -6.62 0.19 -11.63
N ILE A 41 -6.16 -0.60 -10.66
CA ILE A 41 -6.15 -2.06 -10.73
C ILE A 41 -6.74 -2.61 -9.43
N ILE A 42 -7.74 -3.47 -9.55
CA ILE A 42 -8.32 -4.23 -8.43
C ILE A 42 -8.22 -5.71 -8.82
N LYS A 43 -7.12 -6.35 -8.43
CA LYS A 43 -6.80 -7.72 -8.82
C LYS A 43 -5.75 -8.31 -7.88
N ASP A 44 -5.97 -9.55 -7.49
CA ASP A 44 -4.99 -10.34 -6.75
C ASP A 44 -3.87 -10.82 -7.68
N ILE A 45 -2.62 -10.49 -7.34
CA ILE A 45 -1.41 -10.87 -8.08
C ILE A 45 -0.42 -11.51 -7.10
N PRO A 46 -0.08 -12.81 -7.26
CA PRO A 46 0.83 -13.50 -6.35
C PRO A 46 2.22 -12.87 -6.30
N ASN A 47 2.85 -12.88 -5.11
CA ASN A 47 4.21 -12.38 -4.90
C ASN A 47 5.25 -13.05 -5.80
N SER A 48 5.01 -14.28 -6.25
CA SER A 48 5.90 -14.98 -7.20
C SER A 48 6.14 -14.21 -8.50
N GLN A 49 5.18 -13.36 -8.90
CA GLN A 49 5.29 -12.51 -10.09
C GLN A 49 6.23 -11.32 -9.88
N PHE A 50 6.51 -10.90 -8.64
CA PHE A 50 7.29 -9.68 -8.36
C PHE A 50 8.55 -9.91 -7.51
N ARG A 51 8.70 -11.05 -6.83
CA ARG A 51 9.83 -11.34 -5.92
C ARG A 51 11.23 -11.23 -6.53
N HIS A 52 11.33 -11.23 -7.86
CA HIS A 52 12.59 -11.07 -8.60
C HIS A 52 13.03 -9.61 -8.70
N ILE A 53 12.17 -8.65 -8.39
CA ILE A 53 12.47 -7.22 -8.40
C ILE A 53 13.14 -6.87 -7.06
N LEU A 54 14.37 -6.36 -7.13
CA LEU A 54 15.19 -5.97 -5.97
C LEU A 54 15.23 -4.45 -5.83
N LEU A 55 15.10 -3.97 -4.59
CA LEU A 55 15.06 -2.55 -4.26
C LEU A 55 16.42 -2.07 -3.74
N LYS A 56 17.16 -1.31 -4.56
CA LYS A 56 18.50 -0.80 -4.18
C LYS A 56 18.48 0.11 -2.96
N ASN A 57 17.41 0.90 -2.81
CA ASN A 57 17.17 1.79 -1.68
C ASN A 57 16.67 1.06 -0.41
N ASN A 58 16.49 -0.26 -0.46
CA ASN A 58 16.07 -1.08 0.67
C ASN A 58 16.96 -2.33 0.79
N GLU A 59 18.28 -2.12 0.85
CA GLU A 59 19.28 -3.18 1.06
C GLU A 59 19.22 -4.33 0.03
N ASN A 60 18.76 -4.04 -1.20
CA ASN A 60 18.48 -5.03 -2.24
C ASN A 60 17.47 -6.11 -1.82
N LYS A 61 16.59 -5.83 -0.87
CA LYS A 61 15.47 -6.70 -0.52
C LYS A 61 14.49 -6.80 -1.69
N GLN A 62 13.77 -7.91 -1.75
CA GLN A 62 12.71 -8.12 -2.72
C GLN A 62 11.57 -7.12 -2.48
N VAL A 63 10.96 -6.60 -3.55
CA VAL A 63 9.82 -5.68 -3.45
C VAL A 63 8.67 -6.25 -2.62
N THR A 64 8.50 -7.58 -2.62
CA THR A 64 7.49 -8.31 -1.84
C THR A 64 7.75 -8.30 -0.33
N ASN A 65 8.93 -7.87 0.11
CA ASN A 65 9.35 -7.79 1.51
C ASN A 65 9.38 -6.34 2.03
N SER A 66 8.78 -5.41 1.31
CA SER A 66 8.68 -4.00 1.68
C SER A 66 7.76 -3.80 2.87
N ARG A 67 8.02 -2.75 3.67
CA ARG A 67 7.11 -2.28 4.71
C ARG A 67 6.14 -1.25 4.12
N ASP A 68 5.13 -0.89 4.91
CA ASP A 68 4.20 0.18 4.53
C ASP A 68 4.97 1.46 4.19
N THR A 69 4.51 2.16 3.14
CA THR A 69 5.12 3.37 2.57
C THR A 69 6.58 3.27 2.11
N GLN A 70 7.08 2.08 1.75
CA GLN A 70 8.36 1.96 1.02
C GLN A 70 8.22 2.61 -0.37
N GLU A 71 9.14 3.54 -0.68
CA GLU A 71 9.31 4.13 -2.02
C GLU A 71 10.11 3.24 -2.96
#